data_AF-O05721-F1
#
_entry.id   AF-O05721-F1
#
_cell.length_a   1.000
_cell.length_b   1.000
_cell.length_c   1.000
_cell.angle_alpha   90.00
_cell.angle_beta   90.00
_cell.angle_gamma   90.00
#
_symmetry.space_group_name_H-M   'P 1'
#
loop_
_entity.id
_entity.type
_entity.pdbx_description
1 polymer ?
#
loop_
_entity_poly.entity_id
_entity_poly.type
_entity_poly.pdbx_seq_one_letter_code
_entity_poly.pdbx_strand_id
1 'polypeptide(L)'
;MKSDMNKDTRAKKGRSKKKRLLWFLLIPLLVVALGAGGYSFHIYSKAKSVLSNAYSELGRGDKSSKREKAVKPMTDNISVLIMGVDESEIRDKNYGKATRTDALLLATINKNDKSVKL
;
A
#
# COMPACT_ATOMS: atom_id res chain seq x y z
N MET A 1 -29.40 -21.83 -75.74
CA MET A 1 -27.98 -22.24 -75.61
C MET A 1 -27.25 -21.13 -74.89
N LYS A 2 -26.54 -21.49 -73.80
CA LYS A 2 -25.64 -20.70 -72.95
C LYS A 2 -26.25 -19.65 -72.01
N SER A 3 -26.58 -20.18 -70.83
CA SER A 3 -26.44 -19.51 -69.54
C SER A 3 -24.98 -19.06 -69.32
N ASP A 4 -24.76 -17.84 -68.83
CA ASP A 4 -23.55 -17.47 -68.08
C ASP A 4 -23.94 -16.29 -67.14
N MET A 5 -24.54 -16.58 -65.98
CA MET A 5 -23.88 -16.74 -64.68
C MET A 5 -23.24 -15.44 -64.17
N ASN A 6 -24.09 -14.58 -63.61
CA ASN A 6 -23.68 -13.47 -62.74
C ASN A 6 -23.01 -14.04 -61.47
N LYS A 7 -21.69 -13.89 -61.34
CA LYS A 7 -20.96 -14.23 -60.12
C LYS A 7 -21.08 -13.09 -59.12
N ASP A 8 -22.19 -13.08 -58.39
CA ASP A 8 -22.35 -12.25 -57.21
C ASP A 8 -21.29 -12.59 -56.17
N THR A 9 -20.42 -11.61 -55.94
CA THR A 9 -19.39 -11.58 -54.90
C THR A 9 -20.03 -11.50 -53.51
N ARG A 10 -20.39 -12.64 -52.91
CA ARG A 10 -20.86 -12.68 -51.52
C ARG A 10 -20.26 -13.83 -50.71
N ALA A 11 -18.98 -13.72 -50.40
CA ALA A 11 -18.34 -14.59 -49.41
C ALA A 11 -17.46 -13.77 -48.45
N LYS A 12 -18.08 -13.05 -47.50
CA LYS A 12 -17.42 -12.58 -46.26
C LYS A 12 -18.41 -11.97 -45.24
N LYS A 13 -19.46 -12.68 -44.83
CA LYS A 13 -20.40 -12.17 -43.78
C LYS A 13 -20.50 -13.00 -42.49
N GLY A 14 -19.73 -14.08 -42.35
CA GLY A 14 -19.75 -14.93 -41.14
C GLY A 14 -18.73 -14.59 -40.05
N ARG A 15 -17.64 -13.87 -40.38
CA ARG A 15 -16.51 -13.67 -39.44
C ARG A 15 -16.68 -12.51 -38.44
N SER A 16 -17.60 -11.58 -38.67
CA SER A 16 -17.75 -10.37 -37.84
C SER A 16 -18.51 -10.60 -36.52
N LYS A 17 -19.46 -11.56 -36.50
CA LYS A 17 -20.28 -11.82 -35.30
C LYS A 17 -19.46 -12.41 -34.13
N LYS A 18 -18.51 -13.32 -34.42
CA LYS A 18 -17.59 -13.89 -33.42
C LYS A 18 -16.63 -12.83 -32.86
N LYS A 19 -16.13 -11.91 -33.70
CA LYS A 19 -15.30 -10.79 -33.25
C LYS A 19 -16.11 -9.84 -32.34
N ARG A 20 -17.36 -9.56 -32.68
CA ARG A 20 -18.23 -8.69 -31.86
C ARG A 20 -18.49 -9.26 -30.46
N LEU A 21 -18.70 -10.57 -30.36
CA LEU A 21 -18.84 -11.25 -29.05
C LEU A 21 -17.53 -11.23 -28.25
N LEU A 22 -16.39 -11.42 -28.93
CA LEU A 22 -15.08 -11.34 -28.29
C LEU A 22 -14.84 -9.94 -27.69
N TRP A 23 -15.10 -8.88 -28.45
CA TRP A 23 -14.99 -7.49 -27.96
C TRP A 23 -15.98 -7.19 -26.83
N PHE A 24 -17.19 -7.75 -26.87
CA PHE A 24 -18.17 -7.61 -25.79
C PHE A 24 -17.71 -8.22 -24.46
N LEU A 25 -16.84 -9.23 -24.49
CA LEU A 25 -16.27 -9.85 -23.28
C LEU A 25 -14.94 -9.21 -22.88
N LEU A 26 -14.11 -8.81 -23.86
CA LEU A 26 -12.80 -8.20 -23.63
C LEU A 26 -12.89 -6.79 -23.05
N ILE A 27 -13.82 -5.96 -23.53
CA ILE A 27 -13.98 -4.58 -23.07
C ILE A 27 -14.34 -4.51 -21.57
N PRO A 28 -15.38 -5.19 -21.05
CA PRO A 28 -15.68 -5.15 -19.63
C PRO A 28 -14.57 -5.78 -18.79
N LEU A 29 -13.93 -6.85 -19.27
CA LEU A 29 -12.78 -7.44 -18.59
C LEU A 29 -11.61 -6.45 -18.47
N LEU A 30 -11.33 -5.70 -19.53
CA LEU A 30 -10.31 -4.65 -19.53
C LEU A 30 -10.69 -3.52 -18.56
N VAL A 31 -11.95 -3.08 -18.54
CA VAL A 31 -12.42 -2.05 -17.62
C VAL A 31 -12.27 -2.50 -16.16
N VAL A 32 -12.66 -3.74 -15.86
CA VAL A 32 -12.49 -4.31 -14.51
C VAL A 32 -11.01 -4.45 -14.16
N ALA A 33 -10.18 -4.93 -15.08
CA ALA A 33 -8.74 -5.07 -14.85
C ALA A 33 -8.06 -3.72 -14.62
N LEU A 34 -8.42 -2.69 -15.39
CA LEU A 34 -7.90 -1.34 -15.22
C LEU A 34 -8.42 -0.69 -13.93
N GLY A 35 -9.70 -0.87 -13.60
CA GLY A 35 -10.27 -0.39 -12.34
C GLY A 35 -9.63 -1.03 -11.12
N ALA A 36 -9.51 -2.36 -11.12
CA ALA A 36 -8.88 -3.13 -10.06
C ALA A 36 -7.38 -2.81 -9.95
N GLY A 37 -6.69 -2.73 -11.08
CA GLY A 37 -5.26 -2.40 -11.14
C GLY A 37 -4.98 -0.99 -10.65
N GLY A 38 -5.76 0.00 -11.12
CA GLY A 38 -5.66 1.39 -10.70
C GLY A 38 -5.93 1.57 -9.20
N TYR A 39 -6.99 0.95 -8.68
CA TYR A 39 -7.31 1.03 -7.26
C TYR A 39 -6.25 0.34 -6.38
N SER A 40 -5.78 -0.85 -6.78
CA SER A 40 -4.71 -1.55 -6.07
C SER A 40 -3.41 -0.73 -6.05
N PHE A 41 -3.06 -0.13 -7.18
CA PHE A 41 -1.90 0.77 -7.28
C PHE A 41 -2.04 1.99 -6.38
N HIS A 42 -3.24 2.57 -6.30
CA HIS A 42 -3.51 3.70 -5.41
C HIS A 42 -3.35 3.32 -3.94
N ILE A 43 -3.94 2.20 -3.49
CA ILE A 43 -3.76 1.71 -2.11
C ILE A 43 -2.29 1.43 -1.82
N TYR A 44 -1.60 0.74 -2.73
CA TYR A 44 -0.18 0.42 -2.57
C TYR A 44 0.67 1.69 -2.44
N SER A 45 0.43 2.68 -3.30
CA SER A 45 1.15 3.95 -3.27
C SER A 45 0.86 4.73 -1.99
N LYS A 46 -0.40 4.75 -1.53
CA LYS A 46 -0.78 5.40 -0.28
C LYS A 46 -0.15 4.72 0.93
N ALA A 47 -0.16 3.38 0.97
CA ALA A 47 0.49 2.61 2.02
C ALA A 47 2.00 2.90 2.07
N LYS A 48 2.66 2.92 0.90
CA LYS A 48 4.09 3.26 0.80
C LYS A 48 4.38 4.67 1.32
N SER A 49 3.56 5.65 0.94
CA SER A 49 3.72 7.03 1.42
C SER A 49 3.53 7.13 2.94
N VAL A 50 2.51 6.48 3.49
CA VAL A 50 2.26 6.46 4.94
C VAL A 50 3.44 5.82 5.68
N LEU A 51 3.94 4.67 5.20
CA LEU A 51 5.11 4.02 5.79
C LEU A 51 6.36 4.90 5.75
N SER A 52 6.61 5.55 4.60
CA SER A 52 7.73 6.48 4.45
C SER A 52 7.63 7.70 5.35
N ASN A 53 6.42 8.18 5.63
CA ASN A 53 6.21 9.32 6.52
C ASN A 53 6.21 8.92 8.00
N ALA A 54 5.82 7.68 8.31
CA ALA A 54 5.80 7.15 9.68
C ALA A 54 7.19 6.74 10.17
N TYR A 55 8.07 6.29 9.27
CA TYR A 55 9.46 5.99 9.61
C TYR A 55 10.28 7.28 9.65
N SER A 56 10.78 7.62 10.84
CA SER A 56 11.71 8.72 11.05
C SER A 56 12.94 8.20 11.79
N GLU A 57 14.12 8.43 11.21
CA GLU A 57 15.36 8.09 11.87
C GLU A 57 15.58 8.97 13.10
N LEU A 58 16.06 8.37 14.17
CA LEU A 58 16.39 9.10 15.38
C LEU A 58 17.76 9.77 15.19
N GLY A 59 17.88 11.04 15.55
CA GLY A 59 19.16 11.79 15.47
C GLY A 59 20.31 11.23 16.33
N ARG A 60 20.05 10.18 17.13
CA ARG A 60 21.05 9.45 17.91
C ARG A 60 21.75 8.32 17.14
N GLY A 61 21.35 8.06 15.88
CA GLY A 61 21.87 6.97 15.06
C GLY A 61 21.29 5.60 15.41
N ASP A 62 22.00 4.54 14.99
CA ASP A 62 21.50 3.15 14.96
C ASP A 62 21.29 2.50 16.34
N LYS A 63 21.90 3.04 17.40
CA LYS A 63 21.79 2.48 18.75
C LYS A 63 21.67 3.56 19.81
N SER A 64 21.15 3.17 20.97
CA SER A 64 21.22 4.01 22.16
C SER A 64 22.67 4.14 22.63
N SER A 65 23.06 5.34 23.08
CA SER A 65 24.32 5.58 23.77
C SER A 65 24.50 4.73 25.04
N LYS A 66 23.40 4.24 25.63
CA LYS A 66 23.40 3.34 26.79
C LYS A 66 23.78 1.89 26.45
N ARG A 67 24.03 1.57 25.17
CA ARG A 67 24.42 0.23 24.72
C ARG A 67 25.80 0.24 24.11
N GLU A 68 26.62 -0.72 24.49
CA GLU A 68 27.96 -0.92 23.90
C GLU A 68 27.86 -1.54 22.51
N LYS A 69 26.96 -2.53 22.33
CA LYS A 69 26.80 -3.31 21.09
C LYS A 69 25.57 -2.89 20.30
N ALA A 70 25.56 -3.21 19.01
CA ALA A 70 24.40 -3.04 18.14
C ALA A 70 23.22 -3.90 18.62
N VAL A 71 21.99 -3.40 18.45
CA VAL A 71 20.78 -4.09 18.91
C VAL A 71 20.36 -5.15 17.91
N LYS A 72 20.13 -6.37 18.38
CA LYS A 72 19.52 -7.47 17.62
C LYS A 72 18.14 -7.79 18.21
N PRO A 73 17.03 -7.29 17.65
CA PRO A 73 15.70 -7.43 18.25
C PRO A 73 15.24 -8.87 18.51
N MET A 74 15.77 -9.83 17.75
CA MET A 74 15.40 -11.26 17.90
C MET A 74 16.06 -11.94 19.09
N THR A 75 17.21 -11.43 19.54
CA THR A 75 18.03 -12.04 20.60
C THR A 75 18.15 -11.18 21.84
N ASP A 76 18.05 -9.86 21.70
CA ASP A 76 18.32 -8.93 22.78
C ASP A 76 17.02 -8.51 23.47
N ASN A 77 17.12 -8.22 24.77
CA ASN A 77 16.07 -7.50 25.48
C ASN A 77 15.98 -6.07 24.91
N ILE A 78 14.78 -5.58 24.65
CA ILE A 78 14.55 -4.26 24.05
C ILE A 78 13.52 -3.47 24.85
N SER A 79 13.58 -2.14 24.75
CA SER A 79 12.56 -1.25 25.28
C SER A 79 11.94 -0.44 24.15
N VAL A 80 10.61 -0.32 24.16
CA VAL A 80 9.82 0.40 23.18
C VAL A 80 9.05 1.49 23.91
N LEU A 81 9.30 2.75 23.55
CA LEU A 81 8.54 3.88 24.04
C LEU A 81 7.37 4.13 23.08
N ILE A 82 6.16 4.04 23.60
CA ILE A 82 4.92 4.34 22.89
C ILE A 82 4.47 5.73 23.35
N MET A 83 4.27 6.62 22.38
CA MET A 83 3.88 8.01 22.62
C MET A 83 2.53 8.26 21.96
N GLY A 84 1.50 8.52 22.77
CA GLY A 84 0.19 8.97 22.30
C GLY A 84 0.20 10.48 22.20
N VAL A 85 0.21 10.99 20.97
CA VAL A 85 0.11 12.42 20.69
C VAL A 85 -1.34 12.79 20.42
N ASP A 86 -1.82 13.87 21.02
CA ASP A 86 -3.03 14.52 20.54
C ASP A 86 -2.58 15.52 19.49
N GLU A 87 -2.86 15.23 18.21
CA GLU A 87 -2.66 16.12 17.06
C GLU A 87 -3.99 16.38 16.32
N SER A 88 -4.25 17.63 15.93
CA SER A 88 -5.40 18.02 15.13
C SER A 88 -5.06 19.23 14.26
N GLU A 89 -5.65 19.29 13.06
CA GLU A 89 -5.39 20.38 12.09
C GLU A 89 -5.73 21.77 12.66
N ILE A 90 -6.75 21.84 13.52
CA ILE A 90 -7.16 23.09 14.18
C ILE A 90 -6.08 23.56 15.16
N ARG A 91 -5.43 22.63 15.85
CA ARG A 91 -4.40 22.94 16.84
C ARG A 91 -3.06 23.26 16.19
N ASP A 92 -2.73 22.62 15.07
CA ASP A 92 -1.53 22.94 14.27
C ASP A 92 -1.60 24.39 13.71
N LYS A 93 -2.77 24.83 13.26
CA LYS A 93 -2.98 26.21 12.80
C LYS A 93 -2.87 27.27 13.91
N ASN A 94 -3.25 26.93 15.14
CA ASN A 94 -3.33 27.87 16.26
C ASN A 94 -2.06 27.90 17.14
N TYR A 95 -1.35 26.78 17.25
CA TYR A 95 -0.21 26.62 18.16
C TYR A 95 1.07 26.12 17.47
N GLY A 96 1.04 25.96 16.13
CA GLY A 96 2.13 25.38 15.35
C GLY A 96 2.30 23.87 15.57
N LYS A 97 3.37 23.30 15.01
CA LYS A 97 3.72 21.87 15.10
C LYS A 97 4.12 21.38 16.51
N ALA A 98 3.82 22.15 17.55
CA ALA A 98 4.11 21.78 18.93
C ALA A 98 3.10 20.71 19.38
N THR A 99 3.37 19.45 19.01
CA THR A 99 2.53 18.31 19.34
C THR A 99 2.73 17.92 20.80
N ARG A 100 1.66 18.00 21.61
CA ARG A 100 1.67 17.54 23.01
C ARG A 100 1.40 16.04 23.06
N THR A 101 2.28 15.32 23.75
CA THR A 101 2.08 13.90 24.04
C THR A 101 1.23 13.77 25.30
N ASP A 102 0.03 13.22 25.17
CA ASP A 102 -0.91 13.00 26.27
C ASP A 102 -0.70 11.62 26.94
N ALA A 103 -0.04 10.67 26.26
CA ALA A 103 0.29 9.35 26.83
C ALA A 103 1.73 8.92 26.56
N LEU A 104 2.43 8.43 27.58
CA LEU A 104 3.78 7.87 27.49
C LEU A 104 3.81 6.51 28.18
N LEU A 105 4.11 5.45 27.42
CA LEU A 105 4.19 4.07 27.93
C LEU A 105 5.53 3.46 27.51
N LEU A 106 6.27 2.88 28.46
CA LEU A 106 7.57 2.27 28.20
C LEU A 106 7.49 0.75 28.37
N ALA A 107 7.31 0.03 27.26
CA ALA A 107 7.33 -1.42 27.28
C ALA A 107 8.77 -1.94 27.27
N THR A 108 9.18 -2.66 28.30
CA THR A 108 10.45 -3.40 28.36
C THR A 108 10.20 -4.88 28.14
N ILE A 109 10.80 -5.42 27.09
CA ILE A 109 10.64 -6.80 26.64
C ILE A 109 11.88 -7.57 27.06
N ASN A 110 11.69 -8.58 27.91
CA ASN A 110 12.73 -9.51 28.32
C ASN A 110 12.55 -10.83 27.55
N LYS A 111 13.47 -11.10 26.65
CA LYS A 111 13.49 -12.28 25.79
C LYS A 111 13.78 -13.56 26.59
N ASN A 112 14.64 -13.50 27.60
CA ASN A 112 15.03 -14.64 28.41
C ASN A 112 13.86 -15.14 29.25
N ASP A 113 13.19 -14.22 29.93
CA ASP A 113 12.09 -14.54 30.85
C ASP A 113 10.72 -14.55 30.14
N LYS A 114 10.69 -14.31 28.82
CA LYS A 114 9.48 -14.19 28.00
C LYS A 114 8.42 -13.27 28.63
N SER A 115 8.87 -12.17 29.22
CA SER A 115 8.01 -11.24 29.96
C SER A 115 8.08 -9.83 29.38
N VAL A 116 7.00 -9.08 29.60
CA VAL A 116 6.89 -7.67 29.25
C VAL A 116 6.51 -6.89 30.51
N LYS A 117 7.22 -5.80 30.78
CA LYS A 117 6.89 -4.85 31.85
C LYS A 117 6.62 -3.48 31.23
N LEU A 118 5.52 -2.85 31.61
CA LEU A 118 5.10 -1.51 31.18
C LEU A 118 5.53 -0.44 32.20
#